data_AF-F9F2U2-F1
#
_entry.id   AF-F9F2U2-F1
#
_cell.length_a   1.000
_cell.length_b   1.000
_cell.length_c   1.000
_cell.angle_alpha   90.00
_cell.angle_beta   90.00
_cell.angle_gamma   90.00
#
_symmetry.space_group_name_H-M   'P 1'
#
loop_
_entity.id
_entity.type
_entity.pdbx_description
1 polymer ?
#
loop_
_entity_poly.entity_id
_entity_poly.type
_entity_poly.pdbx_seq_one_letter_code
_entity_poly.pdbx_strand_id
1 'polypeptide(L)'
;MRQIVAQLFALLRNKCCYDYVYTPSVTTVIRPENAIKSPPHIPGMLKPFLDISSSMILSLLSSRNAIPSYSIQHYLETINPYLTVVHPELFALRTNSTGSDSICDQELQDPATTLLVVCMQLFSHNDDSGIKGEENVDMPIYRAAKQILSILRALDSPSIELIQCSILLAFYEYTHEDLGRAYVSIGDANTMALILHVAPGKYLEDEREALIPYEEEERRCVYWSLFVLDRLVHTDYSLLHMPYQIPPAVVSPPAADDLLPTNHLLWYDEGQSPYYVTQRYPADTAFSVPVGAFQRNCQYAMLYTGTPSPQSHSGPSAYEWAKPTVTSVLPISSLDL
;
A
#
# COMPACT_ATOMS: atom_id res chain seq x y z
N MET A 1 -6.08 -18.03 6.11
CA MET A 1 -5.55 -16.70 6.52
C MET A 1 -4.14 -16.72 7.12
N ARG A 2 -3.78 -17.60 8.08
CA ARG A 2 -2.35 -17.81 8.48
C ARG A 2 -1.43 -18.09 7.29
N GLN A 3 -1.96 -18.74 6.25
CA GLN A 3 -1.29 -19.02 4.98
C GLN A 3 -1.12 -17.80 4.08
N ILE A 4 -1.98 -16.77 4.20
CA ILE A 4 -1.93 -15.52 3.42
C ILE A 4 -0.90 -14.57 4.03
N VAL A 5 -0.87 -14.44 5.36
CA VAL A 5 0.19 -13.72 6.07
C VAL A 5 1.54 -14.43 5.87
N ALA A 6 1.57 -15.78 5.96
CA ALA A 6 2.76 -16.56 5.63
C ALA A 6 3.17 -16.50 4.14
N GLN A 7 2.22 -16.34 3.21
CA GLN A 7 2.50 -16.06 1.79
C GLN A 7 3.06 -14.65 1.61
N LEU A 8 2.57 -13.65 2.34
CA LEU A 8 3.10 -12.28 2.38
C LEU A 8 4.58 -12.30 2.79
N PHE A 9 4.91 -13.09 3.82
CA PHE A 9 6.27 -13.36 4.26
C PHE A 9 7.10 -14.14 3.24
N ALA A 10 6.53 -15.18 2.62
CA ALA A 10 7.26 -16.03 1.67
C ALA A 10 7.51 -15.32 0.33
N LEU A 11 6.58 -14.48 -0.15
CA LEU A 11 6.70 -13.77 -1.43
C LEU A 11 7.77 -12.67 -1.38
N LEU A 12 7.75 -11.81 -0.35
CA LEU A 12 8.77 -10.76 -0.21
C LEU A 12 10.15 -11.36 0.10
N ARG A 13 10.23 -12.42 0.92
CA ARG A 13 11.50 -13.07 1.26
C ARG A 13 12.09 -13.89 0.11
N ASN A 14 11.29 -14.64 -0.65
CA ASN A 14 11.79 -15.57 -1.67
C ASN A 14 12.03 -14.93 -3.05
N LYS A 15 11.31 -13.85 -3.40
CA LYS A 15 11.48 -13.18 -4.71
C LYS A 15 12.64 -12.19 -4.77
N CYS A 16 13.32 -11.92 -3.66
CA CYS A 16 14.57 -11.13 -3.65
C CYS A 16 15.78 -11.88 -4.24
N CYS A 17 15.62 -13.08 -4.80
CA CYS A 17 16.72 -13.92 -5.28
C CYS A 17 16.45 -14.56 -6.65
N TYR A 18 16.21 -13.80 -7.74
CA TYR A 18 16.33 -14.36 -9.10
C TYR A 18 16.70 -13.30 -10.16
N ASP A 19 17.75 -13.59 -10.93
CA ASP A 19 18.09 -12.94 -12.19
C ASP A 19 17.37 -13.66 -13.35
N TYR A 20 16.61 -12.94 -14.17
CA TYR A 20 16.16 -13.48 -15.46
C TYR A 20 16.10 -12.40 -16.56
N VAL A 21 16.55 -12.81 -17.75
CA VAL A 21 16.72 -11.98 -18.95
C VAL A 21 15.47 -12.13 -19.83
N TYR A 22 14.89 -11.01 -20.28
CA TYR A 22 13.79 -11.00 -21.24
C TYR A 22 14.07 -10.06 -22.42
N THR A 23 13.74 -10.54 -23.63
CA THR A 23 13.89 -9.85 -24.93
C THR A 23 12.61 -9.06 -25.29
N PRO A 24 12.71 -7.78 -25.70
CA PRO A 24 11.53 -6.94 -25.90
C PRO A 24 10.86 -7.20 -27.26
N SER A 25 9.54 -6.99 -27.30
CA SER A 25 8.79 -6.78 -28.56
C SER A 25 8.44 -5.29 -28.70
N VAL A 26 8.69 -4.75 -29.90
CA VAL A 26 8.48 -3.34 -30.25
C VAL A 26 6.99 -3.06 -30.45
N THR A 27 6.47 -1.96 -29.89
CA THR A 27 5.14 -1.44 -30.26
C THR A 27 5.23 0.04 -30.61
N THR A 28 4.59 0.39 -31.72
CA THR A 28 4.56 1.72 -32.34
C THR A 28 3.51 2.62 -31.68
N VAL A 29 3.88 3.89 -31.46
CA VAL A 29 3.02 4.94 -30.92
C VAL A 29 2.16 5.53 -32.05
N ILE A 30 0.83 5.54 -31.89
CA ILE A 30 -0.08 6.33 -32.71
C ILE A 30 -0.60 7.50 -31.88
N ARG A 31 -0.35 8.73 -32.34
CA ARG A 31 -0.92 9.98 -31.80
C ARG A 31 -2.35 10.16 -32.31
N PRO A 32 -3.31 10.62 -31.48
CA PRO A 32 -4.53 11.22 -32.00
C PRO A 32 -4.41 12.75 -31.99
N GLU A 33 -4.49 13.35 -33.17
CA GLU A 33 -4.91 14.73 -33.38
C GLU A 33 -6.42 14.71 -33.68
N ASN A 34 -7.24 15.43 -32.91
CA ASN A 34 -8.24 16.39 -33.38
C ASN A 34 -9.23 16.77 -32.26
N ALA A 35 -9.40 18.08 -32.09
CA ALA A 35 -10.32 18.72 -31.18
C ALA A 35 -11.77 18.62 -31.67
N ILE A 36 -12.70 18.29 -30.78
CA ILE A 36 -14.15 18.37 -31.03
C ILE A 36 -14.74 19.44 -30.11
N LYS A 37 -15.47 20.37 -30.72
CA LYS A 37 -16.15 21.52 -30.10
C LYS A 37 -17.32 21.06 -29.23
N SER A 38 -17.50 21.71 -28.08
CA SER A 38 -18.58 21.49 -27.11
C SER A 38 -19.96 21.97 -27.59
N PRO A 39 -21.06 21.23 -27.36
CA PRO A 39 -22.43 21.75 -27.43
C PRO A 39 -22.88 22.39 -26.10
N PRO A 40 -23.98 23.17 -26.10
CA PRO A 40 -24.31 24.11 -25.04
C PRO A 40 -24.98 23.48 -23.80
N HIS A 41 -24.77 24.15 -22.68
CA HIS A 41 -25.31 23.90 -21.35
C HIS A 41 -26.86 23.83 -21.34
N ILE A 42 -27.41 22.74 -20.79
CA ILE A 42 -28.78 22.67 -20.31
C ILE A 42 -28.72 22.60 -18.78
N PRO A 43 -29.28 23.57 -18.03
CA PRO A 43 -29.29 23.53 -16.57
C PRO A 43 -30.43 22.63 -16.09
N GLY A 44 -30.10 21.36 -15.84
CA GLY A 44 -30.93 20.40 -15.12
C GLY A 44 -30.07 19.78 -14.02
N MET A 45 -30.01 20.47 -12.88
CA MET A 45 -29.20 20.08 -11.73
C MET A 45 -29.77 18.80 -11.10
N LEU A 46 -29.32 17.64 -11.55
CA LEU A 46 -29.40 16.42 -10.76
C LEU A 46 -28.41 16.58 -9.61
N LYS A 47 -28.90 17.01 -8.43
CA LYS A 47 -28.24 16.67 -7.17
C LYS A 47 -28.84 15.35 -6.70
N PRO A 48 -28.22 14.19 -6.95
CA PRO A 48 -28.53 13.03 -6.15
C PRO A 48 -27.89 13.30 -4.78
N PHE A 49 -28.65 13.84 -3.84
CA PHE A 49 -28.28 13.83 -2.43
C PHE A 49 -28.36 12.37 -1.96
N LEU A 50 -27.30 11.61 -2.22
CA LEU A 50 -27.04 10.34 -1.55
C LEU A 50 -26.24 10.70 -0.29
N ASP A 51 -26.93 11.16 0.74
CA ASP A 51 -26.33 11.31 2.06
C ASP A 51 -26.10 9.91 2.62
N ILE A 52 -24.86 9.42 2.55
CA ILE A 52 -24.48 8.15 3.14
C ILE A 52 -24.29 8.36 4.64
N SER A 53 -25.23 7.86 5.43
CA SER A 53 -25.14 7.88 6.88
C SER A 53 -24.40 6.66 7.43
N SER A 54 -23.76 6.81 8.60
CA SER A 54 -23.16 5.71 9.35
C SER A 54 -24.16 4.58 9.62
N SER A 55 -25.43 4.90 9.92
CA SER A 55 -26.49 3.90 10.12
C SER A 55 -26.77 3.05 8.87
N MET A 56 -26.70 3.66 7.67
CA MET A 56 -26.83 2.93 6.41
C MET A 56 -25.66 1.98 6.21
N ILE A 57 -24.44 2.43 6.51
CA ILE A 57 -23.23 1.60 6.40
C ILE A 57 -23.27 0.44 7.41
N LEU A 58 -23.62 0.70 8.68
CA LEU A 58 -23.73 -0.32 9.72
C LEU A 58 -24.78 -1.38 9.40
N SER A 59 -25.86 -1.01 8.70
CA SER A 59 -26.89 -1.98 8.28
C SER A 59 -26.31 -3.12 7.43
N LEU A 60 -25.18 -2.91 6.75
CA LEU A 60 -24.45 -3.97 6.03
C LEU A 60 -23.95 -5.05 6.99
N LEU A 61 -23.46 -4.67 8.17
CA LEU A 61 -22.99 -5.59 9.21
C LEU A 61 -24.16 -6.27 9.90
N SER A 62 -25.19 -5.50 10.29
CA SER A 62 -26.39 -6.02 10.95
C SER A 62 -27.13 -7.04 10.10
N SER A 63 -27.18 -6.85 8.78
CA SER A 63 -27.83 -7.78 7.83
C SER A 63 -27.26 -9.20 7.86
N ARG A 64 -26.07 -9.38 8.45
CA ARG A 64 -25.31 -10.63 8.45
C ARG A 64 -24.93 -11.11 9.85
N ASN A 65 -25.54 -10.54 10.89
CA ASN A 65 -25.20 -10.83 12.29
C ASN A 65 -23.71 -10.61 12.61
N ALA A 66 -23.03 -9.71 11.87
CA ALA A 66 -21.65 -9.35 12.16
C ALA A 66 -21.61 -8.38 13.33
N ILE A 67 -20.74 -8.64 14.30
CA ILE A 67 -20.56 -7.81 15.49
C ILE A 67 -19.35 -6.89 15.27
N PRO A 68 -19.54 -5.56 15.13
CA PRO A 68 -18.44 -4.63 14.82
C PRO A 68 -17.21 -4.75 15.74
N SER A 69 -17.42 -4.92 17.04
CA SER A 69 -16.34 -5.05 18.02
C SER A 69 -15.48 -6.30 17.79
N TYR A 70 -16.11 -7.42 17.46
CA TYR A 70 -15.39 -8.64 17.10
C TYR A 70 -14.57 -8.43 15.82
N SER A 71 -15.14 -7.74 14.82
CA SER A 71 -14.46 -7.44 13.56
C SER A 71 -13.20 -6.62 13.76
N ILE A 72 -13.32 -5.55 14.55
CA ILE A 72 -12.23 -4.64 14.88
C ILE A 72 -11.14 -5.40 15.64
N GLN A 73 -11.51 -6.12 16.70
CA GLN A 73 -10.56 -6.88 17.49
C GLN A 73 -9.82 -7.92 16.63
N HIS A 74 -10.55 -8.70 15.84
CA HIS A 74 -9.95 -9.71 14.98
C HIS A 74 -8.99 -9.09 13.97
N TYR A 75 -9.37 -7.99 13.31
CA TYR A 75 -8.49 -7.28 12.38
C TYR A 75 -7.21 -6.77 13.05
N LEU A 76 -7.33 -6.14 14.23
CA LEU A 76 -6.21 -5.59 14.98
C LEU A 76 -5.24 -6.66 15.47
N GLU A 77 -5.74 -7.87 15.78
CA GLU A 77 -4.92 -9.00 16.22
C GLU A 77 -4.27 -9.79 15.07
N THR A 78 -4.88 -9.78 13.88
CA THR A 78 -4.48 -10.69 12.79
C THR A 78 -3.81 -10.01 11.59
N ILE A 79 -4.32 -8.85 11.14
CA ILE A 79 -3.84 -8.17 9.94
C ILE A 79 -2.95 -6.99 10.30
N ASN A 80 -3.42 -6.14 11.22
CA ASN A 80 -2.75 -4.89 11.57
C ASN A 80 -1.29 -5.04 12.07
N PRO A 81 -0.87 -6.15 12.74
CA PRO A 81 0.53 -6.33 13.13
C PRO A 81 1.51 -6.52 11.95
N TYR A 82 0.99 -6.92 10.78
CA TYR A 82 1.78 -7.25 9.59
C TYR A 82 1.65 -6.22 8.47
N LEU A 83 0.51 -5.52 8.44
CA LEU A 83 0.21 -4.39 7.58
C LEU A 83 -0.52 -3.35 8.44
N THR A 84 0.24 -2.49 9.12
CA THR A 84 -0.33 -1.51 10.06
C THR A 84 -0.94 -0.36 9.28
N VAL A 85 -2.25 -0.43 9.08
CA VAL A 85 -3.04 0.60 8.40
C VAL A 85 -3.69 1.54 9.41
N VAL A 86 -4.07 1.00 10.57
CA VAL A 86 -4.84 1.70 11.60
C VAL A 86 -4.06 1.74 12.91
N HIS A 87 -3.97 2.92 13.53
CA HIS A 87 -3.38 3.06 14.85
C HIS A 87 -4.40 2.63 15.92
N PRO A 88 -4.17 1.55 16.70
CA PRO A 88 -5.19 0.98 17.59
C PRO A 88 -5.74 1.98 18.63
N GLU A 89 -4.86 2.72 19.29
CA GLU A 89 -5.20 3.67 20.35
C GLU A 89 -5.97 4.88 19.80
N LEU A 90 -5.51 5.44 18.66
CA LEU A 90 -6.21 6.54 18.01
C LEU A 90 -7.60 6.13 17.52
N PHE A 91 -7.70 4.93 16.94
CA PHE A 91 -8.96 4.38 16.49
C PHE A 91 -9.93 4.19 17.67
N ALA A 92 -9.46 3.63 18.78
CA ALA A 92 -10.26 3.48 20.00
C ALA A 92 -10.74 4.84 20.55
N LEU A 93 -9.90 5.89 20.50
CA LEU A 93 -10.30 7.24 20.87
C LEU A 93 -11.38 7.81 19.94
N ARG A 94 -11.26 7.59 18.62
CA ARG A 94 -12.25 8.04 17.62
C ARG A 94 -13.59 7.31 17.75
N THR A 95 -13.57 6.04 18.14
CA THR A 95 -14.78 5.23 18.31
C THR A 95 -15.34 5.26 19.74
N ASN A 96 -14.79 6.11 20.62
CA ASN A 96 -15.12 6.17 22.06
C ASN A 96 -15.00 4.81 22.78
N SER A 97 -14.24 3.88 22.23
CA SER A 97 -14.11 2.51 22.73
C SER A 97 -13.13 2.46 23.91
N THR A 98 -13.58 2.91 25.07
CA THR A 98 -12.83 2.80 26.33
C THR A 98 -13.06 1.42 26.97
N GLY A 99 -12.44 0.39 26.37
CA GLY A 99 -11.94 -0.79 27.07
C GLY A 99 -12.90 -1.77 27.77
N SER A 100 -14.23 -1.64 27.71
CA SER A 100 -15.11 -2.61 28.41
C SER A 100 -16.51 -2.85 27.83
N ASP A 101 -17.07 -1.96 27.02
CA ASP A 101 -18.47 -2.11 26.59
C ASP A 101 -18.57 -2.27 25.07
N SER A 102 -19.50 -3.14 24.65
CA SER A 102 -19.77 -3.39 23.23
C SER A 102 -20.05 -2.08 22.51
N ILE A 103 -19.31 -1.81 21.42
CA ILE A 103 -19.57 -0.68 20.53
C ILE A 103 -21.06 -0.72 20.18
N CYS A 104 -21.81 0.26 20.66
CA CYS A 104 -23.23 0.37 20.36
C CYS A 104 -23.36 1.09 19.00
N ASP A 105 -24.37 0.73 18.20
CA ASP A 105 -24.64 1.31 16.87
C ASP A 105 -24.76 2.86 16.85
N GLN A 106 -24.77 3.51 18.02
CA GLN A 106 -24.91 4.95 18.23
C GLN A 106 -23.58 5.72 18.34
N GLU A 107 -22.42 5.04 18.39
CA GLU A 107 -21.13 5.68 18.71
C GLU A 107 -20.30 6.06 17.47
N LEU A 108 -20.58 5.45 16.31
CA LEU A 108 -19.89 5.75 15.05
C LEU A 108 -20.61 6.87 14.29
N GLN A 109 -20.20 8.12 14.54
CA GLN A 109 -20.83 9.30 13.92
C GLN A 109 -20.28 9.62 12.52
N ASP A 110 -19.05 9.21 12.23
CA ASP A 110 -18.37 9.50 10.97
C ASP A 110 -18.55 8.35 9.95
N PRO A 111 -19.10 8.62 8.75
CA PRO A 111 -19.30 7.61 7.71
C PRO A 111 -18.00 6.93 7.25
N ALA A 112 -16.88 7.66 7.17
CA ALA A 112 -15.61 7.09 6.73
C ALA A 112 -15.05 6.10 7.76
N THR A 113 -15.12 6.45 9.05
CA THR A 113 -14.75 5.56 10.17
C THR A 113 -15.66 4.33 10.21
N THR A 114 -16.95 4.50 9.91
CA THR A 114 -17.91 3.38 9.87
C THR A 114 -17.61 2.45 8.70
N LEU A 115 -17.29 3.00 7.53
CA LEU A 115 -16.86 2.22 6.37
C LEU A 115 -15.57 1.44 6.67
N LEU A 116 -14.65 2.04 7.42
CA LEU A 116 -13.41 1.39 7.83
C LEU A 116 -13.69 0.12 8.65
N VAL A 117 -14.67 0.17 9.56
CA VAL A 117 -15.12 -1.03 10.31
C VAL A 117 -15.69 -2.10 9.38
N VAL A 118 -16.45 -1.70 8.35
CA VAL A 118 -16.94 -2.65 7.32
C VAL A 118 -15.78 -3.27 6.54
N CYS A 119 -14.74 -2.50 6.22
CA CYS A 119 -13.53 -3.03 5.59
C CYS A 119 -12.79 -4.01 6.51
N MET A 120 -12.72 -3.76 7.82
CA MET A 120 -12.15 -4.70 8.80
C MET A 120 -12.93 -6.02 8.86
N GLN A 121 -14.26 -5.96 8.76
CA GLN A 121 -15.13 -7.15 8.76
C GLN A 121 -14.79 -8.13 7.61
N LEU A 122 -14.29 -7.64 6.48
CA LEU A 122 -13.87 -8.50 5.36
C LEU A 122 -12.76 -9.49 5.74
N PHE A 123 -12.05 -9.24 6.84
CA PHE A 123 -10.97 -10.09 7.35
C PHE A 123 -11.36 -10.90 8.59
N SER A 124 -12.61 -10.85 9.03
CA SER A 124 -13.04 -11.40 10.33
C SER A 124 -13.57 -12.83 10.29
N HIS A 125 -13.60 -13.48 9.12
CA HIS A 125 -14.11 -14.84 8.97
C HIS A 125 -13.02 -15.91 9.14
N ASN A 126 -13.29 -16.82 10.08
CA ASN A 126 -12.64 -18.13 10.17
C ASN A 126 -13.51 -19.14 9.41
N ASP A 127 -13.06 -19.60 8.25
CA ASP A 127 -13.58 -20.82 7.62
C ASP A 127 -13.22 -22.03 8.49
N ASP A 128 -14.00 -22.29 9.54
CA ASP A 128 -13.94 -23.55 10.31
C ASP A 128 -15.02 -24.56 9.87
N SER A 129 -15.93 -24.16 8.98
CA SER A 129 -16.83 -25.09 8.31
C SER A 129 -16.24 -25.48 6.95
N GLY A 130 -15.58 -26.64 6.89
CA GLY A 130 -14.95 -27.23 5.71
C GLY A 130 -15.89 -27.59 4.54
N ILE A 131 -16.77 -26.68 4.13
CA ILE A 131 -17.60 -26.78 2.93
C ILE A 131 -17.07 -25.78 1.90
N LYS A 132 -16.18 -26.25 1.03
CA LYS A 132 -15.62 -25.53 -0.13
C LYS A 132 -16.66 -25.29 -1.25
N GLY A 133 -17.86 -24.84 -0.89
CA GLY A 133 -19.03 -24.89 -1.78
C GLY A 133 -19.73 -23.56 -2.08
N GLU A 134 -19.48 -22.48 -1.33
CA GLU A 134 -20.15 -21.21 -1.58
C GLU A 134 -19.18 -20.21 -2.18
N GLU A 135 -19.43 -19.79 -3.42
CA GLU A 135 -18.91 -18.54 -3.94
C GLU A 135 -19.24 -17.41 -2.94
N ASN A 136 -18.25 -17.11 -2.11
CA ASN A 136 -17.86 -15.75 -1.78
C ASN A 136 -18.95 -14.97 -1.05
N VAL A 137 -19.32 -15.45 0.14
CA VAL A 137 -20.25 -14.77 1.06
C VAL A 137 -19.80 -13.32 1.32
N ASP A 138 -18.50 -13.00 1.30
CA ASP A 138 -17.98 -11.63 1.50
C ASP A 138 -18.10 -10.72 0.27
N MET A 139 -18.35 -11.28 -0.91
CA MET A 139 -18.40 -10.57 -2.18
C MET A 139 -19.46 -9.45 -2.24
N PRO A 140 -20.68 -9.61 -1.68
CA PRO A 140 -21.64 -8.52 -1.56
C PRO A 140 -21.22 -7.41 -0.58
N ILE A 141 -20.58 -7.75 0.56
CA ILE A 141 -20.08 -6.74 1.52
C ILE A 141 -18.95 -5.94 0.87
N TYR A 142 -18.01 -6.63 0.24
CA TYR A 142 -16.93 -6.02 -0.53
C TYR A 142 -17.47 -5.07 -1.62
N ARG A 143 -18.43 -5.53 -2.43
CA ARG A 143 -19.06 -4.69 -3.48
C ARG A 143 -19.75 -3.46 -2.88
N ALA A 144 -20.49 -3.63 -1.78
CA ALA A 144 -21.16 -2.51 -1.11
C ALA A 144 -20.14 -1.52 -0.52
N ALA A 145 -19.11 -1.99 0.18
CA ALA A 145 -18.04 -1.15 0.70
C ALA A 145 -17.33 -0.38 -0.41
N LYS A 146 -17.08 -1.03 -1.56
CA LYS A 146 -16.47 -0.39 -2.73
C LYS A 146 -17.34 0.72 -3.33
N GLN A 147 -18.64 0.48 -3.43
CA GLN A 147 -19.61 1.47 -3.91
C GLN A 147 -19.69 2.66 -2.95
N ILE A 148 -19.79 2.40 -1.65
CA ILE A 148 -19.85 3.42 -0.61
C ILE A 148 -18.56 4.26 -0.62
N LEU A 149 -17.38 3.64 -0.67
CA LEU A 149 -16.11 4.37 -0.79
C LEU A 149 -16.07 5.29 -2.02
N SER A 150 -16.60 4.80 -3.14
CA SER A 150 -16.64 5.57 -4.40
C SER A 150 -17.57 6.77 -4.31
N ILE A 151 -18.66 6.67 -3.55
CA ILE A 151 -19.59 7.77 -3.31
C ILE A 151 -18.99 8.76 -2.30
N LEU A 152 -18.47 8.28 -1.15
CA LEU A 152 -17.87 9.15 -0.14
C LEU A 152 -16.71 9.97 -0.71
N ARG A 153 -15.82 9.37 -1.51
CA ARG A 153 -14.72 10.15 -2.15
C ARG A 153 -15.21 11.23 -3.11
N ALA A 154 -16.39 11.04 -3.70
CA ALA A 154 -16.94 11.95 -4.70
C ALA A 154 -17.68 13.12 -4.04
N LEU A 155 -18.18 12.94 -2.82
CA LEU A 155 -18.96 13.92 -2.08
C LEU A 155 -18.13 14.65 -1.02
N ASP A 156 -17.19 13.96 -0.37
CA ASP A 156 -16.44 14.46 0.77
C ASP A 156 -14.99 14.83 0.40
N SER A 157 -14.37 15.66 1.24
CA SER A 157 -12.92 15.88 1.16
C SER A 157 -12.16 14.60 1.53
N PRO A 158 -11.01 14.30 0.90
CA PRO A 158 -10.17 13.17 1.30
C PRO A 158 -9.86 13.18 2.80
N SER A 159 -9.92 12.01 3.43
CA SER A 159 -9.55 11.80 4.84
C SER A 159 -8.59 10.61 4.98
N ILE A 160 -7.96 10.48 6.14
CA ILE A 160 -7.07 9.34 6.44
C ILE A 160 -7.88 8.04 6.43
N GLU A 161 -9.09 8.05 6.97
CA GLU A 161 -10.01 6.91 7.02
C GLU A 161 -10.38 6.42 5.62
N LEU A 162 -10.63 7.33 4.66
CA LEU A 162 -10.91 6.95 3.28
C LEU A 162 -9.69 6.31 2.60
N ILE A 163 -8.48 6.78 2.91
CA ILE A 163 -7.24 6.14 2.47
C ILE A 163 -7.12 4.74 3.07
N GLN A 164 -7.33 4.60 4.38
CA GLN A 164 -7.30 3.32 5.09
C GLN A 164 -8.32 2.33 4.51
N CYS A 165 -9.56 2.77 4.23
CA CYS A 165 -10.57 1.97 3.56
C CYS A 165 -10.08 1.46 2.19
N SER A 166 -9.50 2.36 1.39
CA SER A 166 -8.99 2.02 0.06
C SER A 166 -7.82 1.02 0.12
N ILE A 167 -6.91 1.16 1.10
CA ILE A 167 -5.82 0.21 1.36
C ILE A 167 -6.38 -1.16 1.74
N LEU A 168 -7.34 -1.23 2.67
CA LEU A 168 -7.92 -2.50 3.10
C LEU A 168 -8.68 -3.21 1.96
N LEU A 169 -9.40 -2.46 1.12
CA LEU A 169 -10.05 -3.03 -0.06
C LEU A 169 -9.02 -3.49 -1.10
N ALA A 170 -7.95 -2.73 -1.32
CA ALA A 170 -6.86 -3.13 -2.20
C ALA A 170 -6.19 -4.43 -1.69
N PHE A 171 -5.99 -4.53 -0.38
CA PHE A 171 -5.42 -5.72 0.23
C PHE A 171 -6.37 -6.92 0.10
N TYR A 172 -7.66 -6.73 0.34
CA TYR A 172 -8.68 -7.76 0.09
C TYR A 172 -8.67 -8.24 -1.37
N GLU A 173 -8.60 -7.32 -2.33
CA GLU A 173 -8.52 -7.66 -3.77
C GLU A 173 -7.24 -8.45 -4.09
N TYR A 174 -6.11 -8.05 -3.51
CA TYR A 174 -4.85 -8.78 -3.63
C TYR A 174 -4.94 -10.22 -3.09
N THR A 175 -5.55 -10.43 -1.91
CA THR A 175 -5.69 -11.78 -1.33
C THR A 175 -6.65 -12.68 -2.11
N HIS A 176 -7.48 -12.10 -2.98
CA HIS A 176 -8.40 -12.81 -3.89
C HIS A 176 -7.88 -12.88 -5.33
N GLU A 177 -6.58 -12.61 -5.53
CA GLU A 177 -5.88 -12.68 -6.83
C GLU A 177 -6.42 -11.70 -7.90
N ASP A 178 -7.19 -10.67 -7.51
CA ASP A 178 -7.68 -9.61 -8.40
C ASP A 178 -6.69 -8.43 -8.41
N LEU A 179 -5.50 -8.68 -8.94
CA LEU A 179 -4.38 -7.73 -8.93
C LEU A 179 -4.67 -6.43 -9.68
N GLY A 180 -5.48 -6.51 -10.75
CA GLY A 180 -5.87 -5.33 -11.53
C GLY A 180 -6.76 -4.38 -10.72
N ARG A 181 -7.70 -4.91 -9.94
CA ARG A 181 -8.49 -4.08 -9.01
C ARG A 181 -7.64 -3.57 -7.85
N ALA A 182 -6.81 -4.43 -7.26
CA ALA A 182 -5.90 -4.03 -6.19
C ALA A 182 -5.02 -2.85 -6.63
N TYR A 183 -4.46 -2.92 -7.84
CA TYR A 183 -3.73 -1.83 -8.48
C TYR A 183 -4.60 -0.55 -8.52
N VAL A 184 -5.79 -0.56 -9.13
CA VAL A 184 -6.65 0.65 -9.19
C VAL A 184 -6.93 1.24 -7.80
N SER A 185 -7.19 0.39 -6.81
CA SER A 185 -7.48 0.78 -5.43
C SER A 185 -6.31 1.43 -4.70
N ILE A 186 -5.08 0.97 -4.96
CA ILE A 186 -3.86 1.61 -4.47
C ILE A 186 -3.76 3.02 -5.09
N GLY A 187 -4.18 3.20 -6.33
CA GLY A 187 -4.05 4.46 -7.06
C GLY A 187 -5.01 5.50 -6.54
N ASP A 188 -6.23 5.07 -6.23
CA ASP A 188 -7.22 5.87 -5.53
C ASP A 188 -6.71 6.31 -4.14
N ALA A 189 -6.16 5.36 -3.37
CA ALA A 189 -5.62 5.61 -2.05
C ALA A 189 -4.43 6.58 -2.10
N ASN A 190 -3.53 6.39 -3.06
CA ASN A 190 -2.37 7.24 -3.30
C ASN A 190 -2.80 8.66 -3.69
N THR A 191 -3.81 8.80 -4.55
CA THR A 191 -4.33 10.12 -4.95
C THR A 191 -4.81 10.92 -3.73
N MET A 192 -5.55 10.29 -2.82
CA MET A 192 -5.97 10.93 -1.56
C MET A 192 -4.78 11.22 -0.63
N ALA A 193 -3.81 10.31 -0.53
CA ALA A 193 -2.60 10.48 0.26
C ALA A 193 -1.77 11.69 -0.20
N LEU A 194 -1.69 11.92 -1.52
CA LEU A 194 -1.03 13.08 -2.11
C LEU A 194 -1.73 14.39 -1.74
N ILE A 195 -3.07 14.43 -1.80
CA ILE A 195 -3.86 15.60 -1.40
C ILE A 195 -3.65 15.93 0.08
N LEU A 196 -3.49 14.91 0.93
CA LEU A 196 -3.29 15.07 2.38
C LEU A 196 -1.82 15.18 2.80
N HIS A 197 -0.88 15.21 1.84
CA HIS A 197 0.57 15.25 2.10
C HIS A 197 1.04 14.16 3.08
N VAL A 198 0.56 12.93 2.89
CA VAL A 198 0.98 11.77 3.68
C VAL A 198 2.43 11.40 3.35
N ALA A 199 3.27 11.24 4.37
CA ALA A 199 4.70 11.01 4.26
C ALA A 199 5.21 10.17 5.46
N PRO A 200 6.37 9.51 5.35
CA PRO A 200 6.92 8.69 6.45
C PRO A 200 7.50 9.55 7.59
N GLY A 201 7.85 10.81 7.29
CA GLY A 201 8.69 11.62 8.17
C GLY A 201 10.15 11.15 8.14
N LYS A 202 11.01 11.90 8.83
CA LYS A 202 12.45 11.63 8.89
C LYS A 202 12.86 11.18 10.28
N TYR A 203 13.80 10.25 10.34
CA TYR A 203 14.44 9.88 11.59
C TYR A 203 15.44 10.96 12.02
N LEU A 204 15.33 11.39 13.29
CA LEU A 204 16.25 12.32 13.92
C LEU A 204 16.78 11.66 15.20
N GLU A 205 18.09 11.50 15.32
CA GLU A 205 18.72 10.79 16.45
C GLU A 205 18.38 11.46 17.80
N ASP A 206 18.36 12.80 17.84
CA ASP A 206 18.01 13.58 19.03
C ASP A 206 16.57 13.34 19.50
N GLU A 207 15.72 12.84 18.60
CA GLU A 207 14.32 12.56 18.86
C GLU A 207 14.04 11.08 19.11
N ARG A 208 15.05 10.22 19.22
CA ARG A 208 14.87 8.76 19.32
C ARG A 208 13.88 8.30 20.40
N GLU A 209 13.88 8.98 21.54
CA GLU A 209 13.02 8.69 22.70
C GLU A 209 11.82 9.64 22.83
N ALA A 210 11.64 10.55 21.88
CA ALA A 210 10.53 11.50 21.93
C ALA A 210 9.20 10.85 21.53
N LEU A 211 8.13 11.29 22.20
CA LEU A 211 6.77 10.84 21.95
C LEU A 211 6.30 11.31 20.56
N ILE A 212 5.63 10.42 19.85
CA ILE A 212 5.00 10.72 18.56
C ILE A 212 3.50 10.96 18.78
N PRO A 213 2.94 12.08 18.28
CA PRO A 213 1.49 12.25 18.23
C PRO A 213 0.83 11.14 17.41
N TYR A 214 -0.27 10.56 17.91
CA TYR A 214 -0.90 9.41 17.27
C TYR A 214 -1.31 9.67 15.82
N GLU A 215 -1.73 10.89 15.48
CA GLU A 215 -2.11 11.29 14.12
C GLU A 215 -0.91 11.29 13.16
N GLU A 216 0.28 11.63 13.66
CA GLU A 216 1.51 11.60 12.86
C GLU A 216 1.97 10.15 12.63
N GLU A 217 1.87 9.31 13.66
CA GLU A 217 2.13 7.87 13.55
C GLU A 217 1.14 7.20 12.59
N GLU A 218 -0.14 7.54 12.65
CA GLU A 218 -1.15 6.99 11.72
C GLU A 218 -0.83 7.35 10.26
N ARG A 219 -0.45 8.60 9.99
CA ARG A 219 -0.03 9.03 8.64
C ARG A 219 1.17 8.24 8.14
N ARG A 220 2.16 7.99 9.01
CA ARG A 220 3.33 7.17 8.70
C ARG A 220 2.95 5.72 8.41
N CYS A 221 2.09 5.12 9.22
CA CYS A 221 1.56 3.77 9.02
C CYS A 221 0.84 3.64 7.66
N VAL A 222 0.00 4.62 7.32
CA VAL A 222 -0.70 4.68 6.02
C VAL A 222 0.28 4.79 4.85
N TYR A 223 1.29 5.66 4.96
CA TYR A 223 2.35 5.79 3.96
C TYR A 223 3.03 4.45 3.68
N TRP A 224 3.51 3.81 4.75
CA TRP A 224 4.25 2.56 4.62
C TRP A 224 3.36 1.41 4.14
N SER A 225 2.10 1.38 4.55
CA SER A 225 1.13 0.39 4.09
C SER A 225 0.86 0.51 2.59
N LEU A 226 0.69 1.74 2.08
CA LEU A 226 0.59 1.99 0.64
C LEU A 226 1.83 1.49 -0.09
N PHE A 227 3.01 1.85 0.41
CA PHE A 227 4.27 1.45 -0.21
C PHE A 227 4.44 -0.05 -0.26
N VAL A 228 4.23 -0.76 0.85
CA VAL A 228 4.32 -2.22 0.92
C VAL A 228 3.34 -2.88 -0.05
N LEU A 229 2.09 -2.41 -0.08
CA LEU A 229 1.06 -3.01 -0.92
C LEU A 229 1.31 -2.78 -2.42
N ASP A 230 1.80 -1.60 -2.81
CA ASP A 230 2.25 -1.32 -4.17
C ASP A 230 3.35 -2.32 -4.59
N ARG A 231 4.32 -2.61 -3.73
CA ARG A 231 5.36 -3.62 -4.04
C ARG A 231 4.81 -5.03 -4.12
N LEU A 232 3.89 -5.41 -3.22
CA LEU A 232 3.29 -6.74 -3.22
C LEU A 232 2.53 -7.04 -4.51
N VAL A 233 1.72 -6.10 -4.99
CA VAL A 233 0.94 -6.25 -6.23
C VAL A 233 1.84 -6.44 -7.45
N HIS A 234 3.01 -5.80 -7.47
CA HIS A 234 3.99 -5.93 -8.55
C HIS A 234 4.89 -7.17 -8.46
N THR A 235 4.76 -7.99 -7.41
CA THR A 235 5.48 -9.26 -7.38
C THR A 235 5.01 -10.23 -8.47
N ASP A 236 3.81 -10.03 -9.03
CA ASP A 236 3.26 -10.84 -10.10
C ASP A 236 3.65 -10.32 -11.49
N TYR A 237 3.97 -11.24 -12.40
CA TYR A 237 4.40 -10.91 -13.76
C TYR A 237 3.30 -10.26 -14.61
N SER A 238 2.03 -10.48 -14.27
CA SER A 238 0.89 -9.89 -14.98
C SER A 238 0.89 -8.36 -14.95
N LEU A 239 1.50 -7.75 -13.93
CA LEU A 239 1.60 -6.30 -13.77
C LEU A 239 3.01 -5.75 -14.03
N LEU A 240 3.95 -6.57 -14.52
CA LEU A 240 5.34 -6.16 -14.77
C LEU A 240 5.45 -4.96 -15.73
N HIS A 241 4.50 -4.83 -16.66
CA HIS A 241 4.46 -3.75 -17.65
C HIS A 241 3.78 -2.47 -17.13
N MET A 242 3.14 -2.55 -15.97
CA MET A 242 2.48 -1.41 -15.33
C MET A 242 3.51 -0.64 -14.49
N PRO A 243 3.46 0.70 -14.50
CA PRO A 243 4.33 1.48 -13.63
C PRO A 243 3.91 1.32 -12.17
N TYR A 244 4.88 1.37 -11.25
CA TYR A 244 4.58 1.55 -9.84
C TYR A 244 3.72 2.79 -9.63
N GLN A 245 2.66 2.66 -8.85
CA GLN A 245 1.71 3.76 -8.66
C GLN A 245 2.17 4.78 -7.65
N ILE A 246 3.16 4.40 -6.84
CA ILE A 246 3.86 5.28 -5.92
C ILE A 246 5.17 5.66 -6.62
N PRO A 247 5.15 6.68 -7.51
CA PRO A 247 6.33 7.08 -8.26
C PRO A 247 7.34 7.77 -7.34
N PRO A 248 8.65 7.60 -7.59
CA PRO A 248 9.74 8.24 -6.84
C PRO A 248 9.69 9.77 -6.69
N ALA A 249 8.84 10.46 -7.45
CA ALA A 249 8.85 11.92 -7.56
C ALA A 249 7.70 12.62 -6.81
N VAL A 250 6.73 11.88 -6.25
CA VAL A 250 5.58 12.50 -5.53
C VAL A 250 5.36 11.86 -4.17
N VAL A 251 5.79 10.60 -4.02
CA VAL A 251 6.21 9.99 -2.77
C VAL A 251 7.67 9.62 -3.03
N SER A 252 8.62 10.31 -2.39
CA SER A 252 10.03 9.91 -2.51
C SER A 252 10.10 8.40 -2.25
N PRO A 253 10.78 7.59 -3.08
CA PRO A 253 10.98 6.21 -2.70
C PRO A 253 11.61 6.28 -1.31
N PRO A 254 11.12 5.49 -0.35
CA PRO A 254 11.54 5.66 1.03
C PRO A 254 13.06 5.70 1.10
N ALA A 255 13.57 6.76 1.71
CA ALA A 255 14.99 6.98 1.87
C ALA A 255 15.51 6.18 3.06
N ALA A 256 16.82 5.97 3.11
CA ALA A 256 17.47 5.26 4.22
C ALA A 256 17.15 5.89 5.59
N ASP A 257 17.02 7.21 5.63
CA ASP A 257 16.74 8.02 6.82
C ASP A 257 15.23 8.25 7.08
N ASP A 258 14.34 7.66 6.28
CA ASP A 258 12.91 7.75 6.55
C ASP A 258 12.56 6.99 7.83
N LEU A 259 11.63 7.55 8.61
CA LEU A 259 11.21 6.95 9.87
C LEU A 259 10.29 5.76 9.62
N LEU A 260 10.66 4.59 10.12
CA LEU A 260 9.78 3.41 10.14
C LEU A 260 8.60 3.64 11.09
N PRO A 261 7.46 2.94 10.90
CA PRO A 261 6.38 2.90 11.89
C PRO A 261 6.97 2.56 13.26
N THR A 262 6.53 3.25 14.31
CA THR A 262 7.20 3.23 15.60
C THR A 262 6.53 2.32 16.62
N ASN A 263 5.20 2.16 16.53
CA ASN A 263 4.47 1.24 17.39
C ASN A 263 4.49 -0.17 16.80
N HIS A 264 5.04 -1.14 17.53
CA HIS A 264 5.14 -2.50 17.03
C HIS A 264 5.03 -3.58 18.10
N LEU A 265 4.45 -4.71 17.70
CA LEU A 265 4.30 -5.90 18.51
C LEU A 265 5.56 -6.77 18.38
N LEU A 266 6.31 -6.92 19.47
CA LEU A 266 7.44 -7.84 19.52
C LEU A 266 6.95 -9.22 19.94
N TRP A 267 7.17 -10.22 19.08
CA TRP A 267 6.98 -11.63 19.40
C TRP A 267 8.34 -12.19 19.82
N TYR A 268 8.49 -12.52 21.10
CA TYR A 268 9.64 -13.28 21.61
C TYR A 268 9.31 -14.78 21.66
N ASP A 269 10.35 -15.61 21.78
CA ASP A 269 10.30 -17.07 21.85
C ASP A 269 9.25 -17.62 22.84
N GLU A 270 8.85 -18.87 22.59
CA GLU A 270 7.78 -19.62 23.27
C GLU A 270 7.72 -19.37 24.79
N GLY A 271 6.68 -18.66 25.24
CA GLY A 271 6.35 -18.50 26.66
C GLY A 271 6.09 -17.07 27.12
N GLN A 272 6.39 -16.04 26.31
CA GLN A 272 6.07 -14.65 26.66
C GLN A 272 4.84 -14.16 25.90
N SER A 273 3.94 -13.45 26.59
CA SER A 273 2.86 -12.72 25.91
C SER A 273 3.47 -11.62 25.04
N PRO A 274 2.99 -11.43 23.80
CA PRO A 274 3.48 -10.37 22.94
C PRO A 274 3.21 -9.01 23.62
N TYR A 275 4.14 -8.07 23.48
CA TYR A 275 4.01 -6.74 24.05
C TYR A 275 4.37 -5.67 23.02
N TYR A 276 3.72 -4.50 23.14
CA TYR A 276 3.96 -3.37 22.26
C TYR A 276 5.18 -2.58 22.73
N VAL A 277 6.04 -2.21 21.79
CA VAL A 277 7.16 -1.30 21.98
C VAL A 277 7.00 -0.14 21.02
N THR A 278 7.20 1.07 21.53
CA THR A 278 7.30 2.28 20.71
C THR A 278 8.76 2.66 20.64
N GLN A 279 9.35 2.54 19.45
CA GLN A 279 10.73 2.96 19.24
C GLN A 279 10.94 3.49 17.83
N ARG A 280 11.70 4.59 17.73
CA ARG A 280 12.05 5.24 16.47
C ARG A 280 13.26 4.56 15.83
N TYR A 281 13.11 4.19 14.57
CA TYR A 281 14.15 3.54 13.77
C TYR A 281 14.17 4.11 12.35
N PRO A 282 15.35 4.43 11.79
CA PRO A 282 15.47 4.76 10.37
C PRO A 282 15.23 3.50 9.51
N ALA A 283 14.83 3.71 8.25
CA ALA A 283 14.50 2.62 7.34
C ALA A 283 15.70 1.73 6.96
N ASP A 284 16.94 2.23 7.09
CA ASP A 284 18.16 1.45 6.90
C ASP A 284 18.61 0.65 8.14
N THR A 285 17.81 0.64 9.21
CA THR A 285 18.10 -0.10 10.44
C THR A 285 18.49 -1.55 10.15
N ALA A 286 19.68 -1.93 10.64
CA ALA A 286 20.29 -3.24 10.39
C ALA A 286 19.35 -4.41 10.70
N PHE A 287 19.45 -5.49 9.93
CA PHE A 287 18.65 -6.71 10.13
C PHE A 287 18.94 -7.44 11.44
N SER A 288 20.07 -7.15 12.09
CA SER A 288 20.40 -7.64 13.43
C SER A 288 19.60 -6.97 14.54
N VAL A 289 19.00 -5.81 14.28
CA VAL A 289 18.17 -5.10 15.26
C VAL A 289 16.76 -5.71 15.23
N PRO A 290 16.24 -6.18 16.38
CA PRO A 290 14.87 -6.68 16.46
C PRO A 290 13.90 -5.52 16.29
N VAL A 291 13.05 -5.62 15.26
CA VAL A 291 11.98 -4.67 14.95
C VAL A 291 10.69 -5.44 14.71
N GLY A 292 9.56 -4.74 14.72
CA GLY A 292 8.25 -5.31 14.43
C GLY A 292 8.15 -5.94 13.03
N ALA A 293 7.19 -6.86 12.88
CA ALA A 293 6.93 -7.53 11.60
C ALA A 293 6.61 -6.52 10.49
N PHE A 294 5.72 -5.55 10.74
CA PHE A 294 5.40 -4.52 9.76
C PHE A 294 6.58 -3.62 9.41
N GLN A 295 7.37 -3.17 10.39
CA GLN A 295 8.61 -2.40 10.13
C GLN A 295 9.56 -3.19 9.23
N ARG A 296 9.70 -4.49 9.47
CA ARG A 296 10.57 -5.32 8.65
C ARG A 296 10.00 -5.54 7.24
N ASN A 297 8.67 -5.64 7.10
CA ASN A 297 7.99 -5.67 5.79
C ASN A 297 8.22 -4.37 5.00
N CYS A 298 8.22 -3.22 5.66
CA CYS A 298 8.58 -1.94 5.04
C CYS A 298 9.97 -2.01 4.41
N GLN A 299 10.95 -2.50 5.16
CA GLN A 299 12.33 -2.63 4.69
C GLN A 299 12.48 -3.68 3.56
N TYR A 300 11.73 -4.79 3.61
CA TYR A 300 11.68 -5.74 2.50
C TYR A 300 11.11 -5.12 1.22
N ALA A 301 10.04 -4.33 1.35
CA ALA A 301 9.49 -3.59 0.22
C ALA A 301 10.52 -2.60 -0.37
N MET A 302 11.36 -1.96 0.46
CA MET A 302 12.44 -1.09 -0.03
C MET A 302 13.47 -1.85 -0.84
N LEU A 303 13.91 -3.02 -0.37
CA LEU A 303 14.86 -3.84 -1.11
C LEU A 303 14.31 -4.28 -2.47
N TYR A 304 13.02 -4.56 -2.55
CA TYR A 304 12.35 -4.87 -3.81
C TYR A 304 12.39 -3.70 -4.82
N THR A 305 12.49 -2.45 -4.35
CA THR A 305 12.69 -1.28 -5.24
C THR A 305 14.13 -1.08 -5.67
N GLY A 306 15.07 -1.52 -4.85
CA GLY A 306 16.52 -1.37 -5.06
C GLY A 306 17.09 -2.39 -6.05
N THR A 307 16.35 -3.44 -6.41
CA THR A 307 16.71 -4.29 -7.55
C THR A 307 16.41 -3.52 -8.83
N PRO A 308 17.42 -3.05 -9.59
CA PRO A 308 17.14 -2.43 -10.87
C PRO A 308 16.36 -3.42 -11.72
N SER A 309 15.22 -2.98 -12.28
CA SER A 309 14.68 -3.63 -13.47
C SER A 309 15.85 -3.79 -14.46
N PRO A 310 16.06 -4.97 -15.05
CA PRO A 310 17.21 -5.21 -15.91
C PRO A 310 17.21 -4.12 -16.99
N GLN A 311 18.13 -3.17 -16.82
CA GLN A 311 18.37 -2.14 -17.81
C GLN A 311 18.70 -2.90 -19.08
N SER A 312 17.98 -2.62 -20.16
CA SER A 312 18.39 -3.03 -21.49
C SER A 312 19.84 -2.58 -21.65
N HIS A 313 20.78 -3.52 -21.57
CA HIS A 313 22.13 -3.28 -22.04
C HIS A 313 21.99 -2.97 -23.53
N SER A 314 21.89 -1.68 -23.86
CA SER A 314 22.18 -1.21 -25.19
C SER A 314 23.62 -1.61 -25.45
N GLY A 315 23.80 -2.65 -26.26
CA GLY A 315 25.09 -2.98 -26.85
C GLY A 315 25.70 -1.75 -27.52
N PRO A 316 27.02 -1.74 -27.73
CA PRO A 316 27.74 -0.55 -28.17
C PRO A 316 27.17 -0.06 -29.51
N SER A 317 26.70 1.18 -29.47
CA SER A 317 26.20 1.93 -30.61
C SER A 317 27.29 2.03 -31.69
N ALA A 318 27.21 1.15 -32.69
CA ALA A 318 28.02 1.21 -33.90
C ALA A 318 27.55 2.38 -34.77
N TYR A 319 28.11 3.56 -34.58
CA TYR A 319 28.25 4.59 -35.61
C TYR A 319 29.30 5.62 -35.18
N GLU A 320 30.54 5.15 -35.04
CA GLU A 320 31.70 6.03 -34.96
C GLU A 320 31.93 6.65 -36.35
N TRP A 321 31.67 7.95 -36.47
CA TRP A 321 31.91 8.72 -37.69
C TRP A 321 33.41 8.71 -38.01
N ALA A 322 33.74 8.08 -39.15
CA ALA A 322 35.07 8.08 -39.72
C ALA A 322 35.62 9.52 -39.90
N LYS A 323 36.70 9.83 -39.19
CA LYS A 323 37.60 10.92 -39.54
C LYS A 323 38.72 10.34 -40.43
N PRO A 324 39.04 10.93 -41.60
CA PRO A 324 40.15 10.48 -42.41
C PRO A 324 41.46 11.00 -41.82
N THR A 325 42.26 10.10 -41.25
CA THR A 325 43.64 10.39 -40.84
C THR A 325 44.53 10.41 -42.08
N VAL A 326 45.09 11.58 -42.39
CA VAL A 326 46.15 11.76 -43.39
C VAL A 326 47.43 11.12 -42.86
N THR A 327 47.89 10.08 -43.52
CA THR A 327 49.16 9.40 -43.25
C THR A 327 50.33 10.25 -43.76
N SER A 328 51.09 10.86 -42.84
CA SER A 328 52.41 11.42 -43.16
C SER A 328 53.50 10.48 -42.64
N VAL A 329 54.25 9.96 -43.60
CA VAL A 329 55.42 9.09 -43.48
C VAL A 329 56.56 9.81 -42.74
N LEU A 330 57.20 9.14 -41.79
CA LEU A 330 58.54 9.51 -41.29
C LEU A 330 59.56 8.44 -41.70
N PRO A 331 60.77 8.83 -42.12
CA PRO A 331 61.77 7.92 -42.67
C PRO A 331 62.65 7.28 -41.59
N ILE A 332 63.17 6.10 -41.93
CA ILE A 332 64.16 5.33 -41.19
C ILE A 332 65.56 5.84 -41.52
N SER A 333 66.38 6.06 -40.49
CA SER A 333 67.86 5.98 -40.51
C SER A 333 68.36 6.16 -39.08
N SER A 334 69.34 5.47 -38.48
CA SER A 334 70.10 4.23 -38.69
C SER A 334 71.34 4.38 -37.80
N LEU A 335 71.79 3.28 -37.17
CA LEU A 335 73.15 3.03 -36.62
C LEU A 335 73.52 3.83 -35.34
N ASP A 336 74.25 3.33 -34.34
CA ASP A 336 75.02 2.09 -34.14
C ASP A 336 75.40 1.98 -32.65
N LEU A 337 75.82 0.77 -32.25
CA LEU A 337 76.41 0.25 -31.00
C LEU A 337 75.50 -0.54 -30.04
#